data_AF-A0A0L0HK67-F1
#
_entry.id   AF-A0A0L0HK67-F1
#
_cell.length_a   1.000
_cell.length_b   1.000
_cell.length_c   1.000
_cell.angle_alpha   90.00
_cell.angle_beta   90.00
_cell.angle_gamma   90.00
#
_symmetry.space_group_name_H-M   'P 1'
#
loop_
_entity.id
_entity.type
_entity.pdbx_description
1 polymer ?
#
loop_
_entity_poly.entity_id
_entity_poly.type
_entity_poly.pdbx_seq_one_letter_code
_entity_poly.pdbx_strand_id
1 'polypeptide(L)'
;MSEDIYTFRHLQDNEVDAFLNHLVSVFSSRPGGVPKGLFADHFLNDPDRDLEGIRVAVHPGNALKKDEIVGTVRVYRRTLNLGPFGKLSCGAIGDVGTSPAHGGKGIASRLMREAEAYMIDRGISVAVLHTGSAAKLYAKLGWCTCPMRMSTLSFEIGELKIGVEKWMRYARPVNVERRADVSLMRLLHEKFAPVGSFVRSEAYWREWVSADPQDTRRKLVRHVLEASVDGKVVQAYMFLDISTLAVQQLLTSGKAETPVVSTVREFFVGRVEGGTVSTVPREQFVGIFGALLLAGVNTIFDESIIVDSMQLKVTFPAILMPEAAMDAIRDADLYDWLAPQKRVFYEDLGWMWKVLRPFELVSHEETCTITSNEELVQKLKNPISILSINSGPINPYGFLKTDDF
;
A
#
# COMPACT_ATOMS: atom_id res chain seq x y z
N MET A 1 20.68 -24.88 30.04
CA MET A 1 19.56 -24.26 29.30
C MET A 1 18.85 -23.39 30.33
N SER A 2 19.00 -22.06 30.27
CA SER A 2 18.28 -21.19 31.22
C SER A 2 16.79 -21.32 30.92
N GLU A 3 15.97 -21.47 31.95
CA GLU A 3 14.52 -21.37 31.82
C GLU A 3 14.18 -20.11 31.02
N ASP A 4 13.35 -20.26 29.99
CA ASP A 4 12.90 -19.12 29.21
C ASP A 4 12.13 -18.19 30.15
N ILE A 5 12.74 -17.04 30.48
CA ILE A 5 12.15 -15.99 31.33
C ILE A 5 10.90 -15.37 30.66
N TYR A 6 10.53 -15.80 29.46
CA TYR A 6 9.44 -15.23 28.66
C TYR A 6 8.32 -16.25 28.48
N THR A 7 7.07 -15.82 28.66
CA THR A 7 5.89 -16.57 28.24
C THR A 7 5.50 -16.13 26.83
N PHE A 8 5.41 -17.07 25.89
CA PHE A 8 4.94 -16.83 24.53
C PHE A 8 3.51 -17.34 24.38
N ARG A 9 2.60 -16.48 23.91
CA ARG A 9 1.16 -16.80 23.76
C ARG A 9 0.47 -15.83 22.82
N HIS A 10 -0.83 -16.03 22.57
CA HIS A 10 -1.64 -15.01 21.92
C HIS A 10 -2.01 -13.86 22.88
N LEU A 11 -2.32 -12.72 22.28
CA LEU A 11 -2.84 -11.54 22.97
C LEU A 11 -4.21 -11.85 23.59
N GLN A 12 -4.44 -11.42 24.84
CA GLN A 12 -5.75 -11.53 25.49
C GLN A 12 -6.59 -10.26 25.25
N ASP A 13 -7.92 -10.38 25.28
CA ASP A 13 -8.85 -9.25 25.06
C ASP A 13 -8.54 -8.04 25.95
N ASN A 14 -8.24 -8.27 27.22
CA ASN A 14 -7.96 -7.23 28.20
C ASN A 14 -6.55 -6.61 28.08
N GLU A 15 -5.73 -7.07 27.12
CA GLU A 15 -4.35 -6.62 26.92
C GLU A 15 -4.17 -5.74 25.69
N VAL A 16 -5.24 -5.47 24.92
CA VAL A 16 -5.17 -4.66 23.69
C VAL A 16 -4.52 -3.30 23.96
N ASP A 17 -4.86 -2.63 25.06
CA ASP A 17 -4.27 -1.33 25.39
C ASP A 17 -2.75 -1.44 25.65
N ALA A 18 -2.32 -2.48 26.37
CA ALA A 18 -0.91 -2.75 26.66
C ALA A 18 -0.13 -3.08 25.39
N PHE A 19 -0.73 -3.86 24.48
CA PHE A 19 -0.19 -4.14 23.15
C PHE A 19 0.04 -2.87 22.33
N LEU A 20 -0.97 -1.97 22.28
CA LEU A 20 -0.85 -0.70 21.57
C LEU A 20 0.23 0.20 22.19
N ASN A 21 0.31 0.26 23.53
CA ASN A 21 1.33 1.03 24.24
C ASN A 21 2.75 0.47 23.99
N HIS A 22 2.91 -0.85 23.93
CA HIS A 22 4.17 -1.50 23.56
C HIS A 22 4.63 -1.09 22.15
N LEU A 23 3.73 -1.09 21.17
CA LEU A 23 4.07 -0.66 19.81
C LEU A 23 4.53 0.81 19.77
N VAL A 24 3.81 1.71 20.45
CA VAL A 24 4.21 3.12 20.56
C VAL A 24 5.63 3.24 21.15
N SER A 25 5.92 2.47 22.21
CA SER A 25 7.25 2.45 22.83
C SER A 25 8.33 1.97 21.86
N VAL A 26 8.12 0.85 21.18
CA VAL A 26 9.09 0.28 20.22
C VAL A 26 9.36 1.21 19.05
N PHE A 27 8.33 1.90 18.55
CA PHE A 27 8.42 2.77 17.38
C PHE A 27 8.64 4.25 17.71
N SER A 28 8.86 4.58 18.99
CA SER A 28 9.08 5.96 19.47
C SER A 28 10.33 6.63 18.91
N SER A 29 11.37 5.84 18.59
CA SER A 29 12.65 6.33 18.06
C SER A 29 12.61 6.74 16.58
N ARG A 30 11.48 6.51 15.89
CA ARG A 30 11.28 7.02 14.52
C ARG A 30 11.15 8.55 14.56
N PRO A 31 11.62 9.28 13.53
CA PRO A 31 11.40 10.72 13.44
C PRO A 31 9.91 11.07 13.59
N GLY A 32 9.60 11.94 14.56
CA GLY A 32 8.22 12.32 14.90
C GLY A 32 7.42 11.30 15.73
N GLY A 33 8.05 10.19 16.14
CA GLY A 33 7.39 9.07 16.82
C GLY A 33 6.32 8.40 15.94
N VAL A 34 5.69 7.33 16.45
CA VAL A 34 4.49 6.75 15.84
C VAL A 34 3.35 6.83 16.86
N PRO A 35 2.24 7.53 16.56
CA PRO A 35 1.16 7.72 17.52
C PRO A 35 0.40 6.41 17.74
N LYS A 36 -0.18 6.27 18.94
CA LYS A 36 -1.04 5.15 19.31
C LYS A 36 -2.21 4.97 18.35
N GLY A 37 -2.78 6.09 17.87
CA GLY A 37 -3.89 6.13 16.93
C GLY A 37 -3.65 5.29 15.68
N LEU A 38 -2.43 5.30 15.12
CA LEU A 38 -2.11 4.49 13.94
C LEU A 38 -2.30 2.98 14.21
N PHE A 39 -1.76 2.49 15.33
CA PHE A 39 -1.89 1.08 15.69
C PHE A 39 -3.32 0.72 16.10
N ALA A 40 -4.01 1.66 16.77
CA ALA A 40 -5.41 1.51 17.12
C ALA A 40 -6.29 1.37 15.86
N ASP A 41 -6.07 2.20 14.84
CA ASP A 41 -6.78 2.10 13.56
C ASP A 41 -6.53 0.74 12.92
N HIS A 42 -5.27 0.31 12.85
CA HIS A 42 -4.95 -1.01 12.29
C HIS A 42 -5.60 -2.17 13.05
N PHE A 43 -5.89 -2.02 14.34
CA PHE A 43 -6.55 -3.05 15.13
C PHE A 43 -8.08 -2.97 15.03
N LEU A 44 -8.65 -1.80 15.32
CA LEU A 44 -10.09 -1.57 15.46
C LEU A 44 -10.82 -1.59 14.12
N ASN A 45 -10.17 -1.10 13.05
CA ASN A 45 -10.77 -0.97 11.73
C ASN A 45 -10.55 -2.22 10.85
N ASP A 46 -9.85 -3.25 11.36
CA ASP A 46 -9.68 -4.51 10.65
C ASP A 46 -10.93 -5.38 10.84
N PRO A 47 -11.71 -5.63 9.77
CA PRO A 47 -12.88 -6.52 9.86
C PRO A 47 -12.45 -7.97 10.12
N ASP A 48 -11.19 -8.31 9.80
CA ASP A 48 -10.63 -9.66 9.95
C ASP A 48 -9.69 -9.76 11.17
N ARG A 49 -9.80 -8.85 12.15
CA ARG A 49 -8.95 -8.90 13.37
C ARG A 49 -9.13 -10.22 14.10
N ASP A 50 -7.99 -10.81 14.47
CA ASP A 50 -7.93 -12.08 15.20
C ASP A 50 -6.87 -11.98 16.28
N LEU A 51 -7.29 -12.04 17.55
CA LEU A 51 -6.37 -12.00 18.68
C LEU A 51 -5.44 -13.21 18.73
N GLU A 52 -5.88 -14.37 18.25
CA GLU A 52 -5.02 -15.55 18.16
C GLU A 52 -3.87 -15.33 17.16
N GLY A 53 -4.10 -14.51 16.13
CA GLY A 53 -3.11 -14.09 15.15
C GLY A 53 -2.11 -13.05 15.68
N ILE A 54 -2.30 -12.53 16.89
CA ILE A 54 -1.37 -11.63 17.56
C ILE A 54 -0.58 -12.43 18.59
N ARG A 55 0.70 -12.71 18.29
CA ARG A 55 1.60 -13.40 19.23
C ARG A 55 2.38 -12.39 20.04
N VAL A 56 2.47 -12.64 21.34
CA VAL A 56 3.15 -11.78 22.31
C VAL A 56 4.19 -12.58 23.10
N ALA A 57 5.30 -11.92 23.40
CA ALA A 57 6.26 -12.37 24.39
C ALA A 57 6.10 -11.52 25.65
N VAL A 58 5.85 -12.18 26.76
CA VAL A 58 5.54 -11.54 28.04
C VAL A 58 6.66 -11.82 29.02
N HIS A 59 7.25 -10.75 29.54
CA HIS A 59 8.19 -10.85 30.65
C HIS A 59 7.40 -10.80 31.96
N PRO A 60 7.61 -11.75 32.88
CA PRO A 60 6.92 -11.76 34.16
C PRO A 60 7.28 -10.50 34.92
N GLY A 61 6.25 -9.91 35.54
CA GLY A 61 6.42 -8.81 36.46
C GLY A 61 7.08 -9.26 37.76
N ASN A 62 7.07 -8.39 38.76
CA ASN A 62 7.43 -8.75 40.12
C ASN A 62 6.31 -8.33 41.08
N ALA A 63 6.48 -8.50 42.39
CA ALA A 63 5.46 -8.13 43.37
C ALA A 63 4.95 -6.67 43.25
N LEU A 64 5.70 -5.79 42.58
CA LEU A 64 5.39 -4.37 42.41
C LEU A 64 5.07 -3.98 40.95
N LYS A 65 5.24 -4.89 39.99
CA LYS A 65 5.04 -4.62 38.55
C LYS A 65 4.22 -5.73 37.92
N LYS A 66 3.22 -5.35 37.12
CA LYS A 66 2.47 -6.31 36.30
C LYS A 66 3.38 -6.92 35.23
N ASP A 67 2.95 -8.04 34.69
CA ASP A 67 3.53 -8.65 33.50
C ASP A 67 3.58 -7.64 32.34
N GLU A 68 4.67 -7.68 31.58
CA GLU A 68 4.96 -6.72 30.53
C GLU A 68 5.04 -7.41 29.17
N ILE A 69 4.29 -6.91 28.19
CA ILE A 69 4.48 -7.29 26.79
C ILE A 69 5.80 -6.67 26.32
N VAL A 70 6.78 -7.52 25.99
CA VAL A 70 8.12 -7.10 25.56
C VAL A 70 8.40 -7.45 24.10
N GLY A 71 7.53 -8.23 23.46
CA GLY A 71 7.64 -8.63 22.07
C GLY A 71 6.27 -8.86 21.45
N THR A 72 6.09 -8.50 20.18
CA THR A 72 4.84 -8.65 19.43
C THR A 72 5.09 -9.02 17.98
N VAL A 73 4.13 -9.73 17.39
CA VAL A 73 3.93 -9.91 15.94
C VAL A 73 2.44 -10.12 15.69
N ARG A 74 1.90 -9.52 14.63
CA ARG A 74 0.51 -9.74 14.20
C ARG A 74 0.45 -10.31 12.80
N VAL A 75 -0.40 -11.31 12.63
CA VAL A 75 -0.84 -11.84 11.34
C VAL A 75 -2.17 -11.20 10.96
N TYR A 76 -2.16 -10.41 9.89
CA TYR A 76 -3.35 -9.91 9.20
C TYR A 76 -3.78 -10.98 8.19
N ARG A 77 -4.96 -11.57 8.38
CA ARG A 77 -5.51 -12.54 7.44
C ARG A 77 -6.02 -11.81 6.20
N ARG A 78 -5.43 -12.09 5.05
CA ARG A 78 -5.76 -11.45 3.78
C ARG A 78 -5.93 -12.49 2.69
N THR A 79 -6.48 -12.05 1.56
CA THR A 79 -6.53 -12.82 0.33
C THR A 79 -5.84 -12.00 -0.75
N LEU A 80 -4.91 -12.61 -1.48
CA LEU A 80 -4.26 -12.00 -2.64
C LEU A 80 -5.08 -12.25 -3.89
N ASN A 81 -5.14 -11.23 -4.75
CA ASN A 81 -5.55 -11.37 -6.14
C ASN A 81 -4.35 -11.82 -6.97
N LEU A 82 -4.44 -12.97 -7.62
CA LEU A 82 -3.42 -13.48 -8.53
C LEU A 82 -3.84 -13.34 -10.00
N GLY A 83 -4.81 -12.48 -10.29
CA GLY A 83 -5.33 -12.23 -11.63
C GLY A 83 -5.96 -13.49 -12.22
N PRO A 84 -5.52 -13.97 -13.39
CA PRO A 84 -6.12 -15.15 -14.03
C PRO A 84 -5.89 -16.46 -13.26
N PHE A 85 -4.97 -16.48 -12.28
CA PHE A 85 -4.74 -17.64 -11.40
C PHE A 85 -5.67 -17.66 -10.17
N GLY A 86 -6.58 -16.69 -10.05
CA GLY A 86 -7.59 -16.65 -8.98
C GLY A 86 -7.10 -15.98 -7.71
N LYS A 87 -7.47 -16.55 -6.55
CA LYS A 87 -7.29 -15.96 -5.23
C LYS A 87 -6.48 -16.88 -4.32
N LEU A 88 -5.59 -16.31 -3.51
CA LEU A 88 -4.72 -17.07 -2.60
C LEU A 88 -4.78 -16.53 -1.18
N SER A 89 -4.98 -17.41 -0.19
CA SER A 89 -4.91 -17.05 1.24
C SER A 89 -3.49 -16.56 1.59
N CYS A 90 -3.40 -15.41 2.26
CA CYS A 90 -2.14 -14.78 2.61
C CYS A 90 -2.16 -14.26 4.05
N GLY A 91 -1.07 -14.49 4.79
CA GLY A 91 -0.83 -13.82 6.06
C GLY A 91 0.06 -12.61 5.87
N ALA A 92 -0.47 -11.41 6.01
CA ALA A 92 0.35 -10.21 6.04
C ALA A 92 0.87 -9.99 7.46
N ILE A 93 2.19 -9.87 7.65
CA ILE A 93 2.80 -9.65 8.95
C ILE A 93 2.97 -8.16 9.19
N GLY A 94 2.51 -7.70 10.35
CA GLY A 94 2.75 -6.35 10.84
C GLY A 94 2.90 -6.32 12.35
N ASP A 95 2.97 -5.11 12.90
CA ASP A 95 3.10 -4.86 14.35
C ASP A 95 4.21 -5.68 15.01
N VAL A 96 5.32 -5.86 14.28
CA VAL A 96 6.49 -6.59 14.78
C VAL A 96 7.33 -5.65 15.61
N GLY A 97 7.42 -5.90 16.91
CA GLY A 97 8.18 -5.05 17.81
C GLY A 97 8.75 -5.80 18.98
N THR A 98 10.05 -5.64 19.25
CA THR A 98 10.69 -6.09 20.48
C THR A 98 11.19 -4.88 21.25
N SER A 99 10.90 -4.84 22.55
CA SER A 99 11.39 -3.78 23.45
C SER A 99 12.93 -3.72 23.37
N PRO A 100 13.55 -2.53 23.23
CA PRO A 100 15.00 -2.39 23.14
C PRO A 100 15.75 -3.05 24.32
N ALA A 101 15.19 -3.00 25.54
CA ALA A 101 15.75 -3.63 26.74
C ALA A 101 15.76 -5.18 26.68
N HIS A 102 15.00 -5.76 25.75
CA HIS A 102 14.87 -7.19 25.52
C HIS A 102 15.43 -7.62 24.15
N GLY A 103 16.09 -6.71 23.44
CA GLY A 103 16.75 -6.97 22.16
C GLY A 103 17.87 -8.02 22.28
N GLY A 104 18.18 -8.69 21.17
CA GLY A 104 19.27 -9.67 21.09
C GLY A 104 18.99 -11.02 21.76
N LYS A 105 17.83 -11.21 22.39
CA LYS A 105 17.46 -12.45 23.12
C LYS A 105 16.66 -13.46 22.29
N GLY A 106 16.61 -13.30 20.96
CA GLY A 106 15.89 -14.21 20.06
C GLY A 106 14.36 -14.09 20.05
N ILE A 107 13.78 -13.15 20.82
CA ILE A 107 12.32 -12.95 20.96
C ILE A 107 11.63 -12.76 19.59
N ALA A 108 12.12 -11.82 18.77
CA ALA A 108 11.54 -11.57 17.44
C ALA A 108 11.55 -12.82 16.55
N SER A 109 12.66 -13.57 16.53
CA SER A 109 12.78 -14.82 15.77
C SER A 109 11.81 -15.89 16.25
N ARG A 110 11.61 -16.00 17.56
CA ARG A 110 10.64 -16.96 18.14
C ARG A 110 9.21 -16.58 17.77
N LEU A 111 8.85 -15.31 17.95
CA LEU A 111 7.53 -14.77 17.59
C LEU A 111 7.21 -14.98 16.11
N MET A 112 8.16 -14.71 15.21
CA MET A 112 7.97 -14.96 13.77
C MET A 112 7.69 -16.43 13.46
N ARG A 113 8.37 -17.38 14.13
CA ARG A 113 8.08 -18.82 13.96
C ARG A 113 6.69 -19.20 14.49
N GLU A 114 6.23 -18.57 15.58
CA GLU A 114 4.88 -18.80 16.10
C GLU A 114 3.79 -18.20 15.19
N ALA A 115 4.08 -17.08 14.53
CA ALA A 115 3.22 -16.52 13.48
C ALA A 115 3.16 -17.45 12.26
N GLU A 116 4.30 -18.02 11.84
CA GLU A 116 4.35 -19.01 10.76
C GLU A 116 3.57 -20.29 11.10
N ALA A 117 3.76 -20.83 12.32
CA ALA A 117 2.99 -21.98 12.78
C ALA A 117 1.48 -21.70 12.81
N TYR A 118 1.07 -20.52 13.30
CA TYR A 118 -0.33 -20.06 13.25
C TYR A 118 -0.87 -20.03 11.81
N MET A 119 -0.10 -19.51 10.87
CA MET A 119 -0.51 -19.43 9.46
C MET A 119 -0.65 -20.82 8.83
N ILE A 120 0.32 -21.71 9.07
CA ILE A 120 0.32 -23.08 8.54
C ILE A 120 -0.89 -23.87 9.07
N ASP A 121 -1.15 -23.80 10.38
CA ASP A 121 -2.29 -24.47 11.04
C ASP A 121 -3.65 -24.06 10.44
N ARG A 122 -3.76 -22.81 9.97
CA ARG A 122 -4.96 -22.27 9.31
C ARG A 122 -4.98 -22.44 7.80
N GLY A 123 -4.03 -23.19 7.25
CA GLY A 123 -3.93 -23.42 5.82
C GLY A 123 -3.67 -22.14 5.03
N ILE A 124 -2.85 -21.22 5.54
CA ILE A 124 -2.36 -20.07 4.78
C ILE A 124 -1.11 -20.50 4.02
N SER A 125 -1.10 -20.30 2.69
CA SER A 125 -0.02 -20.77 1.83
C SER A 125 1.18 -19.83 1.70
N VAL A 126 0.93 -18.53 1.83
CA VAL A 126 1.93 -17.49 1.63
C VAL A 126 1.84 -16.43 2.71
N ALA A 127 2.97 -15.82 3.03
CA ALA A 127 3.04 -14.66 3.89
C ALA A 127 3.79 -13.50 3.21
N VAL A 128 3.41 -12.28 3.58
CA VAL A 128 4.01 -11.04 3.09
C VAL A 128 4.29 -10.11 4.26
N LEU A 129 5.35 -9.32 4.19
CA LEU A 129 5.60 -8.24 5.13
C LEU A 129 6.27 -7.07 4.44
N HIS A 130 6.19 -5.90 5.07
CA HIS A 130 7.05 -4.76 4.72
C HIS A 130 8.03 -4.52 5.86
N THR A 131 9.31 -4.36 5.53
CA THR A 131 10.37 -4.10 6.49
C THR A 131 11.29 -2.98 6.02
N GLY A 132 11.78 -2.18 6.96
CA GLY A 132 12.90 -1.27 6.72
C GLY A 132 14.21 -1.94 7.11
N SER A 133 14.79 -1.47 8.20
CA SER A 133 16.11 -1.90 8.70
C SER A 133 16.17 -3.36 9.17
N ALA A 134 15.05 -4.08 9.29
CA ALA A 134 15.00 -5.45 9.79
C ALA A 134 15.05 -6.53 8.70
N ALA A 135 15.28 -6.18 7.42
CA ALA A 135 15.40 -7.15 6.32
C ALA A 135 16.37 -8.31 6.60
N LYS A 136 17.52 -8.02 7.24
CA LYS A 136 18.51 -9.06 7.62
C LYS A 136 17.97 -10.10 8.59
N LEU A 137 17.05 -9.72 9.49
CA LEU A 137 16.41 -10.66 10.41
C LEU A 137 15.50 -11.61 9.63
N TYR A 138 14.64 -11.08 8.78
CA TYR A 138 13.68 -11.87 8.01
C TYR A 138 14.37 -12.77 6.99
N ALA A 139 15.43 -12.30 6.32
CA ALA A 139 16.23 -13.13 5.42
C ALA A 139 16.80 -14.37 6.13
N LYS A 140 17.31 -14.22 7.37
CA LYS A 140 17.76 -15.36 8.20
C LYS A 140 16.65 -16.34 8.56
N LEU A 141 15.40 -15.90 8.53
CA LEU A 141 14.21 -16.73 8.76
C LEU A 141 13.64 -17.30 7.44
N GLY A 142 14.34 -17.15 6.32
CA GLY A 142 13.92 -17.70 5.03
C GLY A 142 12.86 -16.87 4.32
N TRP A 143 12.79 -15.56 4.57
CA TRP A 143 11.98 -14.63 3.79
C TRP A 143 12.78 -14.07 2.61
N CYS A 144 12.14 -13.87 1.47
CA CYS A 144 12.78 -13.37 0.25
C CYS A 144 12.26 -11.98 -0.14
N THR A 145 13.15 -11.08 -0.54
CA THR A 145 12.78 -9.72 -0.98
C THR A 145 12.14 -9.75 -2.37
N CYS A 146 11.01 -9.05 -2.51
CA CYS A 146 10.41 -8.70 -3.79
C CYS A 146 10.42 -7.18 -3.93
N PRO A 147 11.41 -6.59 -4.62
CA PRO A 147 11.48 -5.15 -4.83
C PRO A 147 10.20 -4.59 -5.43
N MET A 148 9.73 -3.46 -4.91
CA MET A 148 8.68 -2.67 -5.53
C MET A 148 9.30 -1.44 -6.17
N ARG A 149 9.19 -1.30 -7.49
CA ARG A 149 9.66 -0.11 -8.19
C ARG A 149 8.76 1.08 -7.81
N MET A 150 9.38 2.12 -7.29
CA MET A 150 8.74 3.38 -6.92
C MET A 150 9.11 4.46 -7.92
N SER A 151 8.20 5.41 -8.09
CA SER A 151 8.43 6.65 -8.83
C SER A 151 8.18 7.83 -7.90
N THR A 152 9.04 8.83 -8.00
CA THR A 152 8.89 10.11 -7.32
C THR A 152 8.94 11.23 -8.35
N LEU A 153 7.89 12.05 -8.37
CA LEU A 153 7.82 13.28 -9.14
C LEU A 153 8.07 14.48 -8.22
N SER A 154 8.83 15.47 -8.68
CA SER A 154 9.08 16.72 -7.96
C SER A 154 8.83 17.91 -8.89
N PHE A 155 7.86 18.76 -8.58
CA PHE A 155 7.47 19.89 -9.44
C PHE A 155 6.77 20.99 -8.64
N GLU A 156 6.64 22.18 -9.24
CA GLU A 156 5.82 23.27 -8.69
C GLU A 156 4.34 23.02 -8.94
N ILE A 157 3.48 23.31 -7.97
CA ILE A 157 2.03 23.06 -8.10
C ILE A 157 1.40 23.82 -9.29
N GLY A 158 1.93 25.00 -9.63
CA GLY A 158 1.52 25.73 -10.82
C GLY A 158 1.66 24.91 -12.11
N GLU A 159 2.69 24.07 -12.21
CA GLU A 159 2.92 23.17 -13.37
C GLU A 159 1.79 22.14 -13.49
N LEU A 160 1.19 21.70 -12.37
CA LEU A 160 0.12 20.70 -12.36
C LEU A 160 -1.22 21.25 -12.86
N LYS A 161 -1.44 22.57 -12.74
CA LYS A 161 -2.71 23.20 -13.13
C LYS A 161 -2.95 23.13 -14.63
N ILE A 162 -1.88 23.18 -15.42
CA ILE A 162 -1.94 23.16 -16.88
C ILE A 162 -2.41 21.78 -17.36
N GLY A 163 -3.49 21.76 -18.15
CA GLY A 163 -3.96 20.55 -18.83
C GLY A 163 -4.82 19.61 -17.98
N VAL A 164 -5.14 19.97 -16.73
CA VAL A 164 -6.00 19.20 -15.83
C VAL A 164 -7.35 19.87 -15.57
N GLU A 165 -7.54 21.12 -15.97
CA GLU A 165 -8.70 21.96 -15.64
C GLU A 165 -10.01 21.34 -16.13
N LYS A 166 -9.98 20.69 -17.30
CA LYS A 166 -11.15 20.01 -17.87
C LYS A 166 -11.68 18.88 -16.98
N TRP A 167 -10.80 18.26 -16.20
CA TRP A 167 -11.12 17.14 -15.31
C TRP A 167 -11.41 17.59 -13.89
N MET A 168 -10.77 18.66 -13.43
CA MET A 168 -10.91 19.19 -12.07
C MET A 168 -12.36 19.41 -11.64
N ARG A 169 -13.21 19.93 -12.54
CA ARG A 169 -14.64 20.17 -12.25
C ARG A 169 -15.45 18.91 -11.91
N TYR A 170 -14.90 17.73 -12.20
CA TYR A 170 -15.54 16.44 -11.92
C TYR A 170 -14.95 15.72 -10.71
N ALA A 171 -13.82 16.21 -10.19
CA ALA A 171 -13.18 15.65 -9.01
C ALA A 171 -13.88 16.15 -7.74
N ARG A 172 -14.11 15.23 -6.79
CA ARG A 172 -14.70 15.56 -5.49
C ARG A 172 -14.23 14.59 -4.41
N PRO A 173 -14.30 14.97 -3.12
CA PRO A 173 -14.08 14.04 -2.03
C PRO A 173 -15.01 12.83 -2.11
N VAL A 174 -14.51 11.68 -1.68
CA VAL A 174 -15.31 10.47 -1.50
C VAL A 174 -16.31 10.69 -0.37
N ASN A 175 -17.58 10.37 -0.62
CA ASN A 175 -18.58 10.22 0.43
C ASN A 175 -18.72 8.73 0.76
N VAL A 176 -18.11 8.31 1.87
CA VAL A 176 -18.08 6.90 2.29
C VAL A 176 -19.44 6.34 2.70
N GLU A 177 -20.37 7.20 3.10
CA GLU A 177 -21.77 6.84 3.38
C GLU A 177 -22.58 6.63 2.10
N ARG A 178 -22.11 7.20 0.98
CA ARG A 178 -22.74 7.01 -0.33
C ARG A 178 -22.30 5.68 -0.93
N ARG A 179 -23.20 4.69 -0.90
CA ARG A 179 -23.01 3.36 -1.51
C ARG A 179 -22.45 3.40 -2.95
N ALA A 180 -22.85 4.39 -3.74
CA ALA A 180 -22.36 4.54 -5.12
C ALA A 180 -20.84 4.78 -5.20
N ASP A 181 -20.28 5.59 -4.30
CA ASP A 181 -18.83 5.90 -4.29
C ASP A 181 -18.03 4.66 -3.89
N VAL A 182 -18.47 3.96 -2.84
CA VAL A 182 -17.83 2.72 -2.40
C VAL A 182 -17.92 1.63 -3.47
N SER A 183 -19.07 1.52 -4.14
CA SER A 183 -19.27 0.56 -5.24
C SER A 183 -18.37 0.86 -6.43
N LEU A 184 -18.21 2.14 -6.79
CA LEU A 184 -17.30 2.60 -7.85
C LEU A 184 -15.85 2.25 -7.51
N MET A 185 -15.38 2.58 -6.30
CA MET A 185 -14.01 2.27 -5.89
C MET A 185 -13.74 0.76 -5.91
N ARG A 186 -14.69 -0.04 -5.39
CA ARG A 186 -14.60 -1.50 -5.43
C ARG A 186 -14.51 -2.02 -6.86
N LEU A 187 -15.39 -1.56 -7.75
CA LEU A 187 -15.43 -1.99 -9.15
C LEU A 187 -14.10 -1.69 -9.87
N LEU A 188 -13.56 -0.49 -9.70
CA LEU A 188 -12.27 -0.10 -10.29
C LEU A 188 -11.11 -0.91 -9.69
N HIS A 189 -11.08 -1.12 -8.37
CA HIS A 189 -10.07 -1.95 -7.71
C HIS A 189 -10.13 -3.40 -8.19
N GLU A 190 -11.31 -4.02 -8.23
CA GLU A 190 -11.47 -5.39 -8.70
C GLU A 190 -11.01 -5.56 -10.15
N LYS A 191 -11.21 -4.54 -10.99
CA LYS A 191 -10.77 -4.57 -12.38
C LYS A 191 -9.27 -4.37 -12.56
N PHE A 192 -8.69 -3.39 -11.86
CA PHE A 192 -7.37 -2.86 -12.18
C PHE A 192 -6.32 -3.07 -11.09
N ALA A 193 -6.66 -3.61 -9.92
CA ALA A 193 -5.66 -3.89 -8.91
C ALA A 193 -4.62 -4.89 -9.44
N PRO A 194 -3.31 -4.60 -9.33
CA PRO A 194 -2.27 -5.50 -9.79
C PRO A 194 -2.34 -6.88 -9.14
N VAL A 195 -1.77 -7.89 -9.84
CA VAL A 195 -1.43 -9.18 -9.25
C VAL A 195 -0.60 -8.96 -7.98
N GLY A 196 -0.96 -9.66 -6.90
CA GLY A 196 -0.38 -9.48 -5.57
C GLY A 196 -1.10 -8.46 -4.69
N SER A 197 -2.11 -7.75 -5.20
CA SER A 197 -2.94 -6.86 -4.38
C SER A 197 -3.87 -7.64 -3.47
N PHE A 198 -4.24 -7.07 -2.32
CA PHE A 198 -5.27 -7.68 -1.48
C PHE A 198 -6.67 -7.54 -2.11
N VAL A 199 -7.41 -8.65 -2.08
CA VAL A 199 -8.86 -8.68 -2.28
C VAL A 199 -9.51 -8.03 -1.06
N ARG A 200 -10.47 -7.14 -1.31
CA ARG A 200 -11.13 -6.35 -0.26
C ARG A 200 -12.60 -6.73 -0.18
N SER A 201 -13.03 -7.18 1.00
CA SER A 201 -14.43 -7.41 1.30
C SER A 201 -15.19 -6.09 1.41
N GLU A 202 -16.52 -6.15 1.40
CA GLU A 202 -17.36 -4.96 1.67
C GLU A 202 -17.08 -4.36 3.05
N ALA A 203 -16.89 -5.21 4.06
CA ALA A 203 -16.48 -4.79 5.40
C ALA A 203 -15.10 -4.10 5.37
N TYR A 204 -14.15 -4.60 4.58
CA TYR A 204 -12.84 -3.96 4.43
C TYR A 204 -12.95 -2.55 3.85
N TRP A 205 -13.79 -2.36 2.83
CA TRP A 205 -14.02 -1.02 2.28
C TRP A 205 -14.66 -0.08 3.31
N ARG A 206 -15.69 -0.54 4.02
CA ARG A 206 -16.44 0.27 4.98
C ARG A 206 -15.66 0.57 6.26
N GLU A 207 -14.97 -0.41 6.81
CA GLU A 207 -14.34 -0.31 8.14
C GLU A 207 -12.89 0.14 8.03
N TRP A 208 -12.11 -0.40 7.09
CA TRP A 208 -10.70 -0.05 6.94
C TRP A 208 -10.47 1.12 5.98
N VAL A 209 -10.94 0.99 4.74
CA VAL A 209 -10.60 1.97 3.69
C VAL A 209 -11.26 3.32 3.94
N SER A 210 -12.51 3.30 4.42
CA SER A 210 -13.29 4.51 4.68
C SER A 210 -12.99 5.18 6.02
N ALA A 211 -12.35 4.50 6.97
CA ALA A 211 -12.08 5.08 8.28
C ALA A 211 -11.10 6.25 8.19
N ASP A 212 -11.41 7.35 8.88
CA ASP A 212 -10.47 8.46 9.00
C ASP A 212 -9.33 8.09 9.95
N PRO A 213 -8.06 8.18 9.48
CA PRO A 213 -6.93 7.78 10.30
C PRO A 213 -6.75 8.75 11.48
N GLN A 214 -6.45 8.18 12.65
CA GLN A 214 -6.06 8.88 13.88
C GLN A 214 -4.56 9.25 13.87
N ASP A 215 -3.80 8.86 12.84
CA ASP A 215 -2.40 9.28 12.67
C ASP A 215 -2.32 10.75 12.27
N THR A 216 -2.01 11.63 13.23
CA THR A 216 -1.95 13.08 13.02
C THR A 216 -0.79 13.55 12.14
N ARG A 217 0.17 12.68 11.81
CA ARG A 217 1.34 13.01 10.97
C ARG A 217 1.01 13.03 9.48
N ARG A 218 -0.11 12.43 9.09
CA ARG A 218 -0.53 12.28 7.70
C ARG A 218 -2.03 12.56 7.60
N LYS A 219 -2.43 13.23 6.54
CA LYS A 219 -3.83 13.33 6.17
C LYS A 219 -4.07 12.43 4.96
N LEU A 220 -4.90 11.42 5.15
CA LEU A 220 -5.41 10.60 4.06
C LEU A 220 -6.54 11.35 3.38
N VAL A 221 -6.38 11.59 2.09
CA VAL A 221 -7.32 12.28 1.22
C VAL A 221 -7.81 11.30 0.17
N ARG A 222 -9.13 11.25 -0.02
CA ARG A 222 -9.79 10.31 -0.93
C ARG A 222 -10.66 11.08 -1.90
N HIS A 223 -10.37 10.97 -3.18
CA HIS A 223 -11.16 11.61 -4.21
C HIS A 223 -11.69 10.60 -5.21
N VAL A 224 -12.85 10.92 -5.75
CA VAL A 224 -13.43 10.28 -6.92
C VAL A 224 -13.63 11.32 -8.01
N LEU A 225 -13.64 10.85 -9.24
CA LEU A 225 -14.00 11.63 -10.42
C LEU A 225 -15.01 10.84 -11.23
N GLU A 226 -16.05 11.53 -11.70
CA GLU A 226 -17.05 10.99 -12.62
C GLU A 226 -17.34 12.02 -13.71
N ALA A 227 -17.05 11.67 -14.96
CA ALA A 227 -17.23 12.53 -16.12
C ALA A 227 -17.89 11.78 -17.28
N SER A 228 -18.70 12.47 -18.09
CA SER A 228 -19.19 11.93 -19.36
C SER A 228 -18.33 12.45 -20.50
N VAL A 229 -17.73 11.54 -21.27
CA VAL A 229 -16.82 11.84 -22.39
C VAL A 229 -17.21 11.00 -23.58
N ASP A 230 -17.59 11.63 -24.68
CA ASP A 230 -18.05 10.98 -25.92
C ASP A 230 -19.18 9.96 -25.68
N GLY A 231 -20.12 10.31 -24.79
CA GLY A 231 -21.25 9.45 -24.41
C GLY A 231 -20.88 8.29 -23.48
N LYS A 232 -19.63 8.20 -23.02
CA LYS A 232 -19.17 7.16 -22.08
C LYS A 232 -18.88 7.77 -20.71
N VAL A 233 -19.24 7.05 -19.65
CA VAL A 233 -18.93 7.46 -18.28
C VAL A 233 -17.49 7.05 -17.96
N VAL A 234 -16.64 8.03 -17.63
CA VAL A 234 -15.30 7.83 -17.10
C VAL A 234 -15.36 8.01 -15.59
N GLN A 235 -14.89 7.01 -14.86
CA GLN A 235 -14.81 7.02 -13.41
C GLN A 235 -13.38 6.77 -12.95
N ALA A 236 -12.99 7.44 -11.87
CA ALA A 236 -11.70 7.25 -11.24
C ALA A 236 -11.78 7.44 -9.73
N TYR A 237 -10.80 6.91 -9.01
CA TYR A 237 -10.53 7.27 -7.64
C TYR A 237 -9.04 7.36 -7.35
N MET A 238 -8.68 8.14 -6.33
CA MET A 238 -7.31 8.27 -5.83
C MET A 238 -7.30 8.35 -4.30
N PHE A 239 -6.35 7.64 -3.69
CA PHE A 239 -5.99 7.78 -2.28
C PHE A 239 -4.61 8.41 -2.15
N LEU A 240 -4.57 9.51 -1.41
CA LEU A 240 -3.40 10.35 -1.26
C LEU A 240 -3.07 10.54 0.21
N ASP A 241 -1.89 10.12 0.63
CA ASP A 241 -1.35 10.46 1.95
C ASP A 241 -0.51 11.72 1.84
N ILE A 242 -0.91 12.80 2.51
CA ILE A 242 -0.16 14.06 2.57
C ILE A 242 0.46 14.21 3.95
N SER A 243 1.77 14.49 3.99
CA SER A 243 2.48 14.82 5.23
C SER A 243 1.97 16.13 5.82
N THR A 244 1.52 16.12 7.08
CA THR A 244 1.01 17.32 7.75
C THR A 244 2.12 18.27 8.20
N LEU A 245 3.37 17.79 8.30
CA LEU A 245 4.50 18.61 8.76
C LEU A 245 4.80 19.78 7.81
N ALA A 246 4.92 19.51 6.51
CA ALA A 246 5.19 20.54 5.51
C ALA A 246 4.01 21.52 5.38
N VAL A 247 2.78 21.00 5.53
CA VAL A 247 1.55 21.81 5.56
C VAL A 247 1.59 22.80 6.73
N GLN A 248 1.90 22.31 7.93
CA GLN A 248 1.99 23.15 9.13
C GLN A 248 3.09 24.22 9.03
N GLN A 249 4.25 23.87 8.45
CA GLN A 249 5.31 24.84 8.18
C GLN A 249 4.79 25.97 7.28
N LEU A 250 4.17 25.62 6.14
CA LEU A 250 3.63 26.60 5.20
C LEU A 250 2.58 27.50 5.87
N LEU A 251 1.63 26.92 6.61
CA LEU A 251 0.56 27.67 7.27
C LEU A 251 1.10 28.63 8.34
N THR A 252 2.24 28.32 8.95
CA THR A 252 2.81 29.13 10.04
C THR A 252 3.74 30.23 9.53
N SER A 253 4.56 29.93 8.51
CA SER A 253 5.61 30.86 8.03
C SER A 253 5.27 31.57 6.71
N GLY A 254 4.19 31.16 6.02
CA GLY A 254 3.87 31.61 4.67
C GLY A 254 4.84 31.12 3.58
N LYS A 255 5.83 30.30 3.94
CA LYS A 255 6.83 29.71 3.03
C LYS A 255 7.16 28.28 3.45
N ALA A 256 6.96 27.33 2.55
CA ALA A 256 7.43 25.97 2.79
C ALA A 256 8.95 25.90 2.51
N GLU A 257 9.77 25.79 3.55
CA GLU A 257 11.21 25.53 3.41
C GLU A 257 11.49 24.10 2.92
N THR A 258 10.49 23.22 3.03
CA THR A 258 10.55 21.84 2.57
C THR A 258 9.41 21.54 1.61
N PRO A 259 9.60 20.67 0.60
CA PRO A 259 8.53 20.28 -0.30
C PRO A 259 7.37 19.63 0.46
N VAL A 260 6.14 19.88 0.01
CA VAL A 260 4.99 19.10 0.47
C VAL A 260 5.16 17.68 -0.04
N VAL A 261 5.31 16.73 0.88
CA VAL A 261 5.48 15.32 0.54
C VAL A 261 4.12 14.63 0.52
N SER A 262 3.83 14.02 -0.61
CA SER A 262 2.61 13.24 -0.83
C SER A 262 2.93 11.84 -1.34
N THR A 263 2.10 10.87 -0.99
CA THR A 263 2.17 9.49 -1.48
C THR A 263 0.84 9.08 -2.09
N VAL A 264 0.82 8.75 -3.39
CA VAL A 264 -0.36 8.12 -3.99
C VAL A 264 -0.35 6.65 -3.58
N ARG A 265 -1.30 6.28 -2.74
CA ARG A 265 -1.48 4.90 -2.29
C ARG A 265 -2.14 4.05 -3.36
N GLU A 266 -3.15 4.63 -3.99
CA GLU A 266 -3.96 3.99 -5.03
C GLU A 266 -4.43 5.02 -6.03
N PHE A 267 -4.50 4.60 -7.29
CA PHE A 267 -5.14 5.34 -8.36
C PHE A 267 -5.63 4.34 -9.40
N PHE A 268 -6.93 4.38 -9.70
CA PHE A 268 -7.52 3.61 -10.79
C PHE A 268 -8.52 4.46 -11.54
N VAL A 269 -8.59 4.25 -12.85
CA VAL A 269 -9.46 4.97 -13.78
C VAL A 269 -9.93 4.03 -14.88
N GLY A 270 -11.19 4.13 -15.25
CA GLY A 270 -11.77 3.34 -16.33
C GLY A 270 -13.03 3.97 -16.92
N ARG A 271 -13.43 3.46 -18.08
CA ARG A 271 -14.75 3.71 -18.65
C ARG A 271 -15.70 2.65 -18.11
N VAL A 272 -16.86 3.09 -17.64
CA VAL A 272 -17.87 2.22 -17.03
C VAL A 272 -19.12 2.19 -17.90
N GLU A 273 -19.48 0.99 -18.37
CA GLU A 273 -20.63 0.76 -19.23
C GLU A 273 -21.33 -0.55 -18.84
N GLY A 274 -22.58 -0.47 -18.40
CA GLY A 274 -23.37 -1.64 -18.00
C GLY A 274 -22.75 -2.45 -16.84
N GLY A 275 -21.98 -1.82 -15.94
CA GLY A 275 -21.24 -2.50 -14.87
C GLY A 275 -19.91 -3.12 -15.30
N THR A 276 -19.54 -2.99 -16.58
CA THR A 276 -18.25 -3.42 -17.10
C THR A 276 -17.28 -2.25 -17.09
N VAL A 277 -16.01 -2.54 -16.82
CA VAL A 277 -14.94 -1.52 -16.83
C VAL A 277 -13.93 -1.81 -17.92
N SER A 278 -13.64 -0.79 -18.75
CA SER A 278 -12.57 -0.80 -19.74
C SER A 278 -11.53 0.30 -19.45
N THR A 279 -10.38 0.21 -20.12
CA THR A 279 -9.32 1.22 -20.03
C THR A 279 -9.75 2.57 -20.64
N VAL A 280 -9.04 3.63 -20.27
CA VAL A 280 -9.13 4.97 -20.89
C VAL A 280 -7.91 5.24 -21.78
N PRO A 281 -8.02 6.13 -22.79
CA PRO A 281 -6.88 6.64 -23.51
C PRO A 281 -5.83 7.27 -22.59
N ARG A 282 -4.55 7.19 -22.98
CA ARG A 282 -3.41 7.66 -22.16
C ARG A 282 -3.52 9.14 -21.75
N GLU A 283 -3.96 10.01 -22.67
CA GLU A 283 -4.15 11.44 -22.40
C GLU A 283 -5.24 11.70 -21.35
N GLN A 284 -6.34 10.92 -21.38
CA GLN A 284 -7.37 10.99 -20.33
C GLN A 284 -6.82 10.50 -18.99
N PHE A 285 -6.06 9.39 -19.00
CA PHE A 285 -5.45 8.83 -17.80
C PHE A 285 -4.59 9.86 -17.04
N VAL A 286 -3.67 10.53 -17.73
CA VAL A 286 -2.78 11.52 -17.12
C VAL A 286 -3.53 12.77 -16.67
N GLY A 287 -4.44 13.29 -17.51
CA GLY A 287 -5.24 14.45 -17.12
C GLY A 287 -6.09 14.18 -15.86
N ILE A 288 -6.66 12.98 -15.75
CA ILE A 288 -7.44 12.55 -14.57
C ILE A 288 -6.54 12.35 -13.35
N PHE A 289 -5.36 11.74 -13.52
CA PHE A 289 -4.38 11.60 -12.44
C PHE A 289 -4.01 12.98 -11.87
N GLY A 290 -3.64 13.92 -12.75
CA GLY A 290 -3.25 15.27 -12.35
C GLY A 290 -4.39 16.02 -11.66
N ALA A 291 -5.62 15.88 -12.16
CA ALA A 291 -6.79 16.49 -11.53
C ALA A 291 -7.10 15.93 -10.14
N LEU A 292 -7.08 14.60 -9.96
CA LEU A 292 -7.31 14.00 -8.64
C LEU A 292 -6.19 14.35 -7.65
N LEU A 293 -4.94 14.43 -8.13
CA LEU A 293 -3.82 14.87 -7.32
C LEU A 293 -3.99 16.33 -6.86
N LEU A 294 -4.32 17.24 -7.79
CA LEU A 294 -4.55 18.65 -7.48
C LEU A 294 -5.75 18.84 -6.55
N ALA A 295 -6.86 18.15 -6.79
CA ALA A 295 -8.02 18.18 -5.89
C ALA A 295 -7.67 17.67 -4.48
N GLY A 296 -6.83 16.63 -4.40
CA GLY A 296 -6.33 16.10 -3.14
C GLY A 296 -5.50 17.11 -2.36
N VAL A 297 -4.61 17.85 -3.05
CA VAL A 297 -3.82 18.94 -2.46
C VAL A 297 -4.73 20.09 -2.01
N ASN A 298 -5.69 20.51 -2.86
CA ASN A 298 -6.66 21.57 -2.55
C ASN A 298 -7.60 21.24 -1.38
N THR A 299 -7.73 19.98 -0.99
CA THR A 299 -8.51 19.61 0.21
C THR A 299 -7.75 19.91 1.50
N ILE A 300 -6.42 19.97 1.44
CA ILE A 300 -5.57 20.24 2.60
C ILE A 300 -5.29 21.73 2.78
N PHE A 301 -5.07 22.42 1.66
CA PHE A 301 -4.79 23.84 1.64
C PHE A 301 -6.06 24.59 1.23
N ASP A 302 -6.42 25.63 1.96
CA ASP A 302 -7.40 26.61 1.46
C ASP A 302 -6.93 27.11 0.08
N GLU A 303 -7.83 27.26 -0.89
CA GLU A 303 -7.50 27.74 -2.24
C GLU A 303 -6.74 29.08 -2.21
N SER A 304 -6.95 29.88 -1.17
CA SER A 304 -6.24 31.15 -0.93
C SER A 304 -4.78 31.01 -0.49
N ILE A 305 -4.34 29.81 -0.06
CA ILE A 305 -3.01 29.55 0.53
C ILE A 305 -2.08 28.80 -0.43
N ILE A 306 -2.60 28.23 -1.53
CA ILE A 306 -1.77 27.52 -2.50
C ILE A 306 -1.01 28.52 -3.37
N VAL A 307 0.29 28.65 -3.08
CA VAL A 307 1.21 29.41 -3.93
C VAL A 307 1.65 28.50 -5.08
N ASP A 308 1.52 28.97 -6.32
CA ASP A 308 1.89 28.20 -7.52
C ASP A 308 3.34 27.70 -7.49
N SER A 309 4.24 28.43 -6.82
CA SER A 309 5.65 28.07 -6.66
C SER A 309 5.92 27.02 -5.56
N MET A 310 4.89 26.53 -4.88
CA MET A 310 5.06 25.49 -3.85
C MET A 310 5.55 24.19 -4.48
N GLN A 311 6.67 23.68 -3.97
CA GLN A 311 7.24 22.41 -4.39
C GLN A 311 6.43 21.24 -3.83
N LEU A 312 5.96 20.38 -4.72
CA LEU A 312 5.28 19.14 -4.41
C LEU A 312 6.17 17.95 -4.78
N LYS A 313 6.34 17.03 -3.83
CA LYS A 313 7.03 15.75 -4.05
C LYS A 313 6.03 14.61 -3.92
N VAL A 314 5.69 13.97 -5.03
CA VAL A 314 4.68 12.90 -5.10
C VAL A 314 5.37 11.57 -5.34
N THR A 315 5.17 10.62 -4.43
CA THR A 315 5.73 9.26 -4.53
C THR A 315 4.63 8.22 -4.74
N PHE A 316 4.85 7.25 -5.61
CA PHE A 316 3.87 6.20 -5.89
C PHE A 316 4.54 4.93 -6.43
N PRO A 317 3.92 3.74 -6.26
CA PRO A 317 4.36 2.54 -6.96
C PRO A 317 4.32 2.76 -8.47
N ALA A 318 5.41 2.46 -9.17
CA ALA A 318 5.54 2.72 -10.60
C ALA A 318 4.50 1.96 -11.45
N ILE A 319 3.90 0.90 -10.90
CA ILE A 319 2.79 0.18 -11.53
C ILE A 319 1.50 1.00 -11.61
N LEU A 320 1.28 1.96 -10.71
CA LEU A 320 0.09 2.82 -10.74
C LEU A 320 0.14 3.82 -11.90
N MET A 321 1.34 4.21 -12.34
CA MET A 321 1.54 5.07 -13.50
C MET A 321 2.85 4.64 -14.21
N PRO A 322 2.75 3.71 -15.17
CA PRO A 322 3.91 3.15 -15.86
C PRO A 322 4.69 4.20 -16.66
N GLU A 323 6.00 4.01 -16.77
CA GLU A 323 6.91 4.90 -17.51
C GLU A 323 6.46 5.14 -18.96
N ALA A 324 6.07 4.08 -19.67
CA ALA A 324 5.53 4.20 -21.03
C ALA A 324 4.25 5.05 -21.12
N ALA A 325 3.42 5.08 -20.06
CA ALA A 325 2.25 5.96 -20.02
C ALA A 325 2.66 7.42 -19.82
N MET A 326 3.65 7.67 -18.97
CA MET A 326 4.19 9.02 -18.74
C MET A 326 5.00 9.53 -19.95
N ASP A 327 5.73 8.66 -20.66
CA ASP A 327 6.56 9.03 -21.81
C ASP A 327 5.76 9.22 -23.10
N ALA A 328 4.69 8.43 -23.29
CA ALA A 328 3.86 8.52 -24.50
C ALA A 328 3.08 9.84 -24.62
N ILE A 329 3.11 10.69 -23.60
CA ILE A 329 2.40 11.97 -23.54
C ILE A 329 3.39 13.15 -23.64
N ARG A 330 4.69 12.85 -23.77
CA ARG A 330 5.78 13.84 -23.87
C ARG A 330 5.65 14.76 -25.09
N ASP A 331 5.00 14.33 -26.15
CA ASP A 331 4.90 15.09 -27.41
C ASP A 331 3.84 16.21 -27.38
N ALA A 332 3.22 16.46 -26.23
CA ALA A 332 2.43 17.65 -25.99
C ALA A 332 3.03 18.40 -24.80
N ASP A 333 3.40 19.67 -24.98
CA ASP A 333 3.84 20.62 -23.92
C ASP A 333 2.78 20.83 -22.79
N LEU A 334 1.80 19.93 -22.68
CA LEU A 334 0.64 19.99 -21.80
C LEU A 334 0.94 19.51 -20.38
N TYR A 335 2.01 18.71 -20.18
CA TYR A 335 2.28 18.05 -18.89
C TYR A 335 3.77 18.11 -18.49
N ASP A 336 4.35 19.32 -18.43
CA ASP A 336 5.75 19.55 -18.05
C ASP A 336 6.13 18.99 -16.67
N TRP A 337 5.17 18.90 -15.74
CA TRP A 337 5.36 18.28 -14.42
C TRP A 337 5.68 16.78 -14.49
N LEU A 338 5.42 16.15 -15.64
CA LEU A 338 5.87 14.81 -15.96
C LEU A 338 7.23 14.79 -16.65
N ALA A 339 7.97 15.87 -16.88
CA ALA A 339 9.20 15.76 -17.65
C ALA A 339 10.26 14.83 -16.99
N PRO A 340 11.08 14.06 -17.75
CA PRO A 340 12.00 13.06 -17.18
C PRO A 340 12.91 13.57 -16.07
N GLN A 341 13.39 14.81 -16.18
CA GLN A 341 14.23 15.48 -15.18
C GLN A 341 13.53 15.73 -13.83
N LYS A 342 12.19 15.67 -13.80
CA LYS A 342 11.37 15.80 -12.60
C LYS A 342 11.12 14.45 -11.92
N ARG A 343 11.56 13.33 -12.52
CA ARG A 343 11.28 11.97 -12.08
C ARG A 343 12.52 11.31 -11.48
N VAL A 344 12.32 10.58 -10.38
CA VAL A 344 13.32 9.68 -9.81
C VAL A 344 12.67 8.32 -9.61
N PHE A 345 13.31 7.28 -10.11
CA PHE A 345 12.93 5.90 -9.83
C PHE A 345 13.86 5.28 -8.80
N TYR A 346 13.31 4.47 -7.92
CA TYR A 346 14.08 3.66 -6.98
C TYR A 346 13.33 2.37 -6.66
N GLU A 347 14.04 1.39 -6.11
CA GLU A 347 13.43 0.16 -5.62
C GLU A 347 13.19 0.23 -4.12
N ASP A 348 11.95 0.05 -3.69
CA ASP A 348 11.63 -0.26 -2.30
C ASP A 348 11.85 -1.76 -2.07
N LEU A 349 12.96 -2.07 -1.38
CA LEU A 349 13.36 -3.43 -1.03
C LEU A 349 12.65 -3.95 0.22
N GLY A 350 11.71 -3.19 0.78
CA GLY A 350 11.08 -3.52 2.04
C GLY A 350 10.06 -4.66 1.97
N TRP A 351 9.50 -4.95 0.80
CA TRP A 351 8.55 -6.05 0.65
C TRP A 351 9.27 -7.40 0.65
N MET A 352 8.88 -8.28 1.57
CA MET A 352 9.40 -9.64 1.66
C MET A 352 8.27 -10.65 1.70
N TRP A 353 8.53 -11.81 1.11
CA TRP A 353 7.58 -12.89 0.90
C TRP A 353 8.11 -14.21 1.43
N LYS A 354 7.19 -15.08 1.84
CA LYS A 354 7.52 -16.45 2.25
C LYS A 354 6.42 -17.41 1.82
N VAL A 355 6.79 -18.47 1.11
CA VAL A 355 5.97 -19.65 0.86
C VAL A 355 6.01 -20.51 2.11
N LEU A 356 4.85 -20.72 2.72
CA LEU A 356 4.71 -21.52 3.95
C LEU A 356 4.41 -22.98 3.65
N ARG A 357 3.70 -23.23 2.55
CA ARG A 357 3.41 -24.55 1.99
C ARG A 357 3.30 -24.44 0.48
N PRO A 358 3.63 -25.50 -0.28
CA PRO A 358 3.39 -25.54 -1.71
C PRO A 358 1.93 -25.27 -2.07
N PHE A 359 1.69 -24.65 -3.22
CA PHE A 359 0.34 -24.43 -3.76
C PHE A 359 0.36 -24.41 -5.28
N GLU A 360 -0.79 -24.65 -5.89
CA GLU A 360 -0.95 -24.61 -7.34
C GLU A 360 -1.62 -23.31 -7.78
N LEU A 361 -1.09 -22.73 -8.84
CA LEU A 361 -1.69 -21.66 -9.61
C LEU A 361 -2.28 -22.28 -10.86
N VAL A 362 -3.60 -22.20 -11.00
CA VAL A 362 -4.34 -22.76 -12.13
C VAL A 362 -4.98 -21.60 -12.90
N SER A 363 -4.61 -21.46 -14.17
CA SER A 363 -5.31 -20.60 -15.13
C SER A 363 -6.02 -21.47 -16.18
N HIS A 364 -6.69 -20.83 -17.15
CA HIS A 364 -7.29 -21.55 -18.28
C HIS A 364 -6.26 -22.22 -19.20
N GLU A 365 -4.99 -21.78 -19.17
CA GLU A 365 -3.94 -22.20 -20.12
C GLU A 365 -2.76 -22.92 -19.45
N GLU A 366 -2.52 -22.68 -18.15
CA GLU A 366 -1.34 -23.16 -17.44
C GLU A 366 -1.71 -23.63 -16.03
N THR A 367 -1.08 -24.71 -15.58
CA THR A 367 -0.99 -25.06 -14.16
C THR A 367 0.47 -24.97 -13.74
N CYS A 368 0.75 -24.23 -12.67
CA CYS A 368 2.09 -24.02 -12.13
C CYS A 368 2.08 -24.27 -10.63
N THR A 369 2.89 -25.21 -10.16
CA THR A 369 3.08 -25.45 -8.73
C THR A 369 4.17 -24.51 -8.20
N ILE A 370 3.85 -23.75 -7.16
CA ILE A 370 4.80 -22.89 -6.44
C ILE A 370 5.26 -23.64 -5.20
N THR A 371 6.57 -23.89 -5.10
CA THR A 371 7.19 -24.64 -4.01
C THR A 371 8.24 -23.82 -3.26
N SER A 372 8.69 -22.70 -3.83
CA SER A 372 9.75 -21.86 -3.29
C SER A 372 9.41 -20.36 -3.31
N ASN A 373 10.13 -19.58 -2.50
CA ASN A 373 10.01 -18.13 -2.49
C ASN A 373 10.44 -17.51 -3.83
N GLU A 374 11.49 -18.05 -4.43
CA GLU A 374 12.07 -17.57 -5.68
C GLU A 374 11.04 -17.69 -6.81
N GLU A 375 10.36 -18.84 -6.93
CA GLU A 375 9.28 -19.05 -7.91
C GLU A 375 8.14 -18.04 -7.71
N LEU A 376 7.69 -17.85 -6.46
CA LEU A 376 6.64 -16.88 -6.15
C LEU A 376 7.07 -15.45 -6.53
N VAL A 377 8.26 -15.03 -6.12
CA VAL A 377 8.77 -13.68 -6.40
C VAL A 377 8.90 -13.45 -7.90
N GLN A 378 9.31 -14.46 -8.69
CA GLN A 378 9.36 -14.34 -10.14
C GLN A 378 7.98 -14.16 -10.78
N LYS A 379 6.94 -14.84 -10.26
CA LYS A 379 5.55 -14.65 -10.72
C LYS A 379 5.01 -13.27 -10.32
N LEU A 380 5.41 -12.72 -9.17
CA LEU A 380 5.02 -11.38 -8.72
C LEU A 380 5.73 -10.24 -9.48
N LYS A 381 7.00 -10.43 -9.85
CA LYS A 381 7.82 -9.44 -10.60
C LYS A 381 7.41 -9.29 -12.05
N ASN A 382 6.86 -10.35 -12.63
CA ASN A 382 6.31 -10.36 -13.98
C ASN A 382 4.79 -10.41 -13.89
N PRO A 383 4.12 -9.42 -13.27
CA PRO A 383 2.68 -9.44 -13.22
C PRO A 383 2.20 -9.42 -14.66
N ILE A 384 1.23 -10.29 -14.99
CA ILE A 384 0.45 -10.22 -16.22
C ILE A 384 -0.04 -8.77 -16.29
N SER A 385 0.59 -7.97 -17.15
CA SER A 385 0.63 -6.54 -16.90
C SER A 385 -0.75 -5.95 -17.11
N ILE A 386 -1.14 -4.97 -16.30
CA ILE A 386 -2.31 -4.12 -16.55
C ILE A 386 -2.23 -3.44 -17.93
N LEU A 387 -1.02 -3.36 -18.51
CA LEU A 387 -0.76 -2.87 -19.85
C LEU A 387 -0.84 -3.94 -20.96
N SER A 388 -0.95 -5.23 -20.63
CA SER A 388 -1.17 -6.31 -21.61
C SER A 388 -2.59 -6.30 -22.18
N ILE A 389 -3.47 -5.41 -21.70
CA ILE A 389 -4.83 -5.19 -22.20
C ILE A 389 -4.86 -4.13 -23.33
N ASN A 390 -3.71 -3.62 -23.77
CA ASN A 390 -3.59 -2.82 -24.99
C ASN A 390 -2.88 -3.59 -26.11
N SER A 391 -3.56 -4.57 -26.67
CA SER A 391 -3.60 -4.83 -28.12
C SER A 391 -4.73 -5.82 -28.37
N GLY A 392 -5.37 -5.74 -29.54
CA GLY A 392 -6.21 -6.82 -30.05
C GLY A 392 -5.43 -8.15 -30.18
N PRO A 393 -6.01 -9.18 -30.81
CA PRO A 393 -5.63 -10.57 -30.56
C PRO A 393 -4.13 -10.78 -30.84
N ILE A 394 -3.44 -11.42 -29.88
CA ILE A 394 -2.07 -11.96 -29.93
C ILE A 394 -0.95 -11.02 -29.43
N ASN A 395 -0.38 -11.42 -28.27
CA ASN A 395 1.03 -11.41 -27.84
C ASN A 395 2.05 -10.48 -28.54
N PRO A 396 2.66 -9.50 -27.81
CA PRO A 396 3.90 -8.85 -28.24
C PRO A 396 5.15 -9.18 -27.39
N TYR A 397 5.16 -10.20 -26.52
CA TYR A 397 6.40 -10.67 -25.88
C TYR A 397 6.58 -12.18 -26.03
N GLY A 398 6.74 -12.61 -27.27
CA GLY A 398 7.49 -13.81 -27.61
C GLY A 398 8.96 -13.46 -27.87
N PHE A 399 9.83 -14.08 -27.06
CA PHE A 399 11.13 -14.63 -27.43
C PHE A 399 12.33 -13.65 -27.56
N LEU A 400 13.60 -14.00 -27.32
CA LEU A 400 14.30 -15.27 -27.06
C LEU A 400 15.68 -14.95 -26.46
N LYS A 401 16.37 -16.02 -26.00
CA LYS A 401 17.83 -16.16 -25.89
C LYS A 401 18.63 -15.26 -26.84
N THR A 402 19.75 -14.76 -26.34
CA THR A 402 20.92 -14.49 -27.18
C THR A 402 22.08 -15.35 -26.66
N ASP A 403 22.25 -16.51 -27.26
CA ASP A 403 23.57 -16.95 -27.69
C ASP A 403 23.54 -16.94 -29.22
N ASP A 404 24.67 -16.50 -29.77
CA ASP A 404 25.12 -16.49 -31.17
C ASP A 404 24.84 -15.25 -32.05
N PHE A 405 25.96 -14.51 -32.20
CA PHE A 405 26.38 -13.43 -33.11
C PHE A 405 26.05 -11.98 -32.75
#